data_AF-D9UC73-F1
#
_entry.id   AF-D9UC73-F1
#
_cell.length_a   1.000
_cell.length_b   1.000
_cell.length_c   1.000
_cell.angle_alpha   90.00
_cell.angle_beta   90.00
_cell.angle_gamma   90.00
#
_symmetry.space_group_name_H-M   'P 1'
#
loop_
_entity.id
_entity.type
_entity.pdbx_description
1 polymer ?
#
loop_
_entity_poly.entity_id
_entity_poly.type
_entity_poly.pdbx_seq_one_letter_code
_entity_poly.pdbx_strand_id
1 'polypeptide(L)'
;MPVLVAYDVPGRDCGGASQGGAPDLAAYDDWITRFARGLGGGENIVILEPDAIAQSGCLPAADRAARFASLERAARVLKAAGPRTRVYFDAGHSGWLEPDRAAALLRQAGAARAGDGIFTNVSHFHRTADETAYARAVLDALGGPPGLGAVVDTSRNGNGAPPGGAWCDPAGRALGTPPTLRTGQARIDAYLWVKLPGESDGCTAAPGTFSPEAAYALVRG
;
A
#
# COMPACT_ATOMS: atom_id res chain seq x y z
N MET A 1 6.00 1.88 -17.38
CA MET A 1 6.51 1.33 -16.11
C MET A 1 5.39 0.57 -15.44
N PRO A 2 5.51 -0.76 -15.24
CA PRO A 2 4.54 -1.55 -14.49
C PRO A 2 4.49 -1.15 -13.00
N VAL A 3 3.30 -1.31 -12.43
CA VAL A 3 3.03 -1.24 -10.99
C VAL A 3 2.64 -2.64 -10.55
N LEU A 4 3.35 -3.18 -9.57
CA LEU A 4 3.14 -4.52 -9.05
C LEU A 4 2.79 -4.42 -7.57
N VAL A 5 1.84 -5.22 -7.10
CA VAL A 5 1.50 -5.31 -5.70
C VAL A 5 1.97 -6.66 -5.18
N ALA A 6 2.88 -6.65 -4.21
CA ALA A 6 3.21 -7.85 -3.46
C ALA A 6 2.24 -7.93 -2.28
N TYR A 7 1.43 -8.98 -2.18
CA TYR A 7 0.36 -9.06 -1.18
C TYR A 7 0.14 -10.50 -0.70
N ASP A 8 1.19 -11.11 -0.13
CA ASP A 8 1.20 -12.52 0.31
C ASP A 8 1.80 -12.71 1.71
N VAL A 9 1.91 -11.66 2.54
CA VAL A 9 2.45 -11.79 3.90
C VAL A 9 1.61 -12.74 4.76
N PRO A 10 2.22 -13.63 5.57
CA PRO A 10 1.49 -14.55 6.45
C PRO A 10 0.60 -13.83 7.45
N GLY A 11 -0.62 -14.34 7.67
CA GLY A 11 -1.59 -13.69 8.56
C GLY A 11 -2.09 -12.36 8.00
N ARG A 12 -2.24 -12.29 6.67
CA ARG A 12 -2.75 -11.12 5.94
C ARG A 12 -4.13 -10.72 6.46
N ASP A 13 -4.39 -9.43 6.48
CA ASP A 13 -5.65 -8.82 6.93
C ASP A 13 -6.07 -9.20 8.38
N CYS A 14 -5.16 -9.76 9.20
CA CYS A 14 -5.46 -10.18 10.57
C CYS A 14 -6.72 -11.06 10.72
N GLY A 15 -7.07 -11.85 9.70
CA GLY A 15 -8.30 -12.65 9.67
C GLY A 15 -9.56 -11.92 9.15
N GLY A 16 -9.39 -10.75 8.54
CA GLY A 16 -10.45 -9.97 7.90
C GLY A 16 -10.90 -10.54 6.56
N ALA A 17 -11.64 -9.73 5.79
CA ALA A 17 -12.25 -10.14 4.52
C ALA A 17 -11.22 -10.67 3.51
N SER A 18 -10.02 -10.08 3.48
CA SER A 18 -8.92 -10.43 2.57
C SER A 18 -7.89 -11.36 3.22
N GLN A 19 -8.26 -12.12 4.25
CA GLN A 19 -7.35 -13.05 4.94
C GLN A 19 -6.64 -14.03 3.99
N GLY A 20 -5.46 -14.48 4.40
CA GLY A 20 -4.64 -15.42 3.64
C GLY A 20 -3.16 -15.12 3.79
N GLY A 21 -2.44 -15.20 2.68
CA GLY A 21 -0.99 -15.07 2.61
C GLY A 21 -0.27 -16.43 2.63
N ALA A 22 1.05 -16.37 2.55
CA ALA A 22 1.92 -17.52 2.66
C ALA A 22 1.74 -18.23 4.03
N PRO A 23 2.00 -19.54 4.10
CA PRO A 23 1.78 -20.31 5.32
C PRO A 23 2.68 -19.89 6.49
N ASP A 24 3.88 -19.39 6.19
CA ASP A 24 4.84 -18.86 7.17
C ASP A 24 5.82 -17.87 6.49
N LEU A 25 6.70 -17.25 7.30
CA LEU A 25 7.64 -16.24 6.81
C LEU A 25 8.75 -16.82 5.93
N ALA A 26 9.07 -18.12 6.04
CA ALA A 26 10.07 -18.75 5.17
C ALA A 26 9.49 -18.94 3.76
N ALA A 27 8.25 -19.43 3.68
CA ALA A 27 7.52 -19.55 2.42
C ALA A 27 7.29 -18.17 1.76
N TYR A 28 7.06 -17.13 2.56
CA TYR A 28 6.98 -15.75 2.08
C TYR A 28 8.31 -15.24 1.49
N ASP A 29 9.42 -15.43 2.21
CA ASP A 29 10.75 -15.01 1.74
C ASP A 29 11.13 -15.74 0.43
N ASP A 30 10.77 -17.02 0.29
CA ASP A 30 10.93 -17.80 -0.94
C ASP A 30 10.04 -17.31 -2.08
N TRP A 31 8.79 -16.94 -1.77
CA TRP A 31 7.87 -16.35 -2.72
C TRP A 31 8.39 -15.00 -3.24
N ILE A 32 8.86 -14.10 -2.36
CA ILE A 32 9.48 -12.83 -2.77
C ILE A 32 10.70 -13.07 -3.66
N THR A 33 11.53 -14.06 -3.34
CA THR A 33 12.69 -14.40 -4.17
C THR A 33 12.26 -14.80 -5.60
N ARG A 34 11.17 -15.55 -5.73
CA ARG A 34 10.61 -15.90 -7.05
C ARG A 34 9.96 -14.71 -7.75
N PHE A 35 9.21 -13.88 -7.02
CA PHE A 35 8.64 -12.63 -7.53
C PHE A 35 9.73 -11.71 -8.09
N ALA A 36 10.82 -11.53 -7.35
CA ALA A 36 11.94 -10.67 -7.71
C ALA A 36 12.63 -11.11 -9.01
N ARG A 37 12.72 -12.43 -9.28
CA ARG A 37 13.23 -12.97 -10.55
C ARG A 37 12.37 -12.56 -11.76
N GLY A 38 11.09 -12.28 -11.55
CA GLY A 38 10.17 -11.84 -12.60
C GLY A 38 10.22 -10.35 -12.94
N LEU A 39 10.93 -9.52 -12.16
CA LEU A 39 11.00 -8.07 -12.36
C LEU A 39 11.72 -7.66 -13.65
N GLY A 40 12.63 -8.51 -14.13
CA GLY A 40 13.51 -8.20 -15.25
C GLY A 40 14.40 -6.97 -14.99
N GLY A 41 15.00 -6.43 -16.07
CA GLY A 41 15.87 -5.26 -15.98
C GLY A 41 15.15 -3.91 -16.07
N GLY A 42 13.82 -3.89 -16.19
CA GLY A 42 12.99 -2.69 -16.42
C GLY A 42 12.88 -1.76 -15.20
N GLU A 43 12.28 -0.60 -15.41
CA GLU A 43 11.78 0.22 -14.29
C GLU A 43 10.48 -0.38 -13.78
N ASN A 44 10.35 -0.55 -12.46
CA ASN A 44 9.17 -1.11 -11.82
C ASN A 44 8.80 -0.29 -10.58
N ILE A 45 7.51 -0.21 -10.24
CA ILE A 45 7.04 0.20 -8.91
C ILE A 45 6.49 -1.05 -8.22
N VAL A 46 6.96 -1.32 -7.00
CA VAL A 46 6.39 -2.36 -6.13
C VAL A 46 5.73 -1.70 -4.92
N ILE A 47 4.43 -1.95 -4.79
CA ILE A 47 3.64 -1.67 -3.59
C ILE A 47 3.79 -2.90 -2.68
N LEU A 48 4.54 -2.76 -1.58
CA LEU A 48 4.92 -3.88 -0.73
C LEU A 48 3.91 -4.05 0.42
N GLU A 49 3.09 -5.08 0.30
CA GLU A 49 2.18 -5.61 1.33
C GLU A 49 1.22 -4.57 1.92
N PRO A 50 0.16 -4.18 1.19
CA PRO A 50 -0.95 -3.39 1.73
C PRO A 50 -1.37 -3.84 3.14
N ASP A 51 -1.54 -2.89 4.05
CA ASP A 51 -1.96 -3.05 5.45
C ASP A 51 -1.03 -3.88 6.37
N ALA A 52 0.06 -4.43 5.85
CA ALA A 52 0.94 -5.30 6.64
C ALA A 52 1.65 -4.59 7.80
N ILE A 53 1.79 -3.27 7.74
CA ILE A 53 2.39 -2.43 8.78
C ILE A 53 1.32 -1.72 9.58
N ALA A 54 0.36 -1.07 8.92
CA ALA A 54 -0.68 -0.28 9.57
C ALA A 54 -1.58 -1.13 10.46
N GLN A 55 -1.94 -2.34 10.01
CA GLN A 55 -2.81 -3.27 10.74
C GLN A 55 -2.04 -4.19 11.71
N SER A 56 -0.71 -4.06 11.80
CA SER A 56 0.15 -4.97 12.57
C SER A 56 -0.11 -5.01 14.09
N GLY A 57 -0.97 -4.14 14.61
CA GLY A 57 -1.40 -4.14 16.01
C GLY A 57 -2.14 -5.41 16.45
N CYS A 58 -2.67 -6.19 15.51
CA CYS A 58 -3.32 -7.47 15.78
C CYS A 58 -2.33 -8.59 16.17
N LEU A 59 -1.05 -8.43 15.85
CA LEU A 59 -0.03 -9.44 16.08
C LEU A 59 0.62 -9.32 17.46
N PRO A 60 1.02 -10.45 18.07
CA PRO A 60 1.98 -10.44 19.17
C PRO A 60 3.26 -9.67 18.79
N ALA A 61 3.92 -9.08 19.78
CA ALA A 61 5.08 -8.22 19.54
C ALA A 61 6.23 -8.94 18.79
N ALA A 62 6.46 -10.21 19.12
CA ALA A 62 7.47 -11.04 18.45
C ALA A 62 7.13 -11.29 16.97
N ASP A 63 5.86 -11.65 16.68
CA ASP A 63 5.40 -11.92 15.33
C ASP A 63 5.39 -10.65 14.47
N ARG A 64 5.02 -9.51 15.05
CA ARG A 64 5.13 -8.21 14.38
C ARG A 64 6.57 -7.88 14.02
N ALA A 65 7.51 -8.09 14.95
CA ALA A 65 8.92 -7.86 14.68
C ALA A 65 9.45 -8.79 13.58
N ALA A 66 9.03 -10.07 13.57
CA ALA A 66 9.40 -11.04 12.55
C ALA A 66 8.84 -10.65 11.17
N ARG A 67 7.56 -10.23 11.09
CA ARG A 67 6.95 -9.69 9.87
C ARG A 67 7.74 -8.49 9.35
N PHE A 68 8.04 -7.52 10.20
CA PHE A 68 8.80 -6.32 9.83
C PHE A 68 10.21 -6.64 9.32
N ALA A 69 10.89 -7.59 9.94
CA ALA A 69 12.19 -8.05 9.46
C ALA A 69 12.09 -8.73 8.09
N SER A 70 11.01 -9.46 7.81
CA SER A 70 10.74 -10.09 6.52
C SER A 70 10.40 -9.06 5.44
N LEU A 71 9.61 -8.03 5.73
CA LEU A 71 9.38 -6.89 4.81
C LEU A 71 10.67 -6.16 4.44
N GLU A 72 11.57 -5.92 5.41
CA GLU A 72 12.89 -5.33 5.14
C GLU A 72 13.73 -6.23 4.21
N ARG A 73 13.75 -7.55 4.46
CA ARG A 73 14.42 -8.51 3.57
C ARG A 73 13.81 -8.51 2.17
N ALA A 74 12.48 -8.48 2.08
CA ALA A 74 11.77 -8.49 0.82
C ALA A 74 12.15 -7.30 -0.06
N ALA A 75 12.13 -6.08 0.50
CA ALA A 75 12.56 -4.89 -0.22
C ALA A 75 14.02 -4.97 -0.71
N ARG A 76 14.94 -5.50 0.12
CA ARG A 76 16.34 -5.70 -0.30
C ARG A 76 16.46 -6.70 -1.46
N VAL A 77 15.73 -7.82 -1.42
CA VAL A 77 15.71 -8.82 -2.49
C VAL A 77 15.17 -8.22 -3.79
N LEU A 78 14.06 -7.47 -3.72
CA LEU A 78 13.45 -6.80 -4.87
C LEU A 78 14.43 -5.80 -5.52
N LYS A 79 15.11 -4.96 -4.72
CA LYS A 79 16.06 -3.97 -5.23
C LYS A 79 17.36 -4.60 -5.74
N ALA A 80 17.81 -5.70 -5.15
CA ALA A 80 18.97 -6.44 -5.65
C ALA A 80 18.70 -7.10 -7.01
N ALA A 81 17.49 -7.65 -7.21
CA ALA A 81 17.10 -8.27 -8.48
C ALA A 81 16.78 -7.22 -9.57
N GLY A 82 16.17 -6.09 -9.19
CA GLY A 82 15.83 -5.00 -10.10
C GLY A 82 16.37 -3.66 -9.58
N PRO A 83 17.59 -3.23 -9.96
CA PRO A 83 18.16 -1.97 -9.49
C PRO A 83 17.38 -0.71 -9.87
N ARG A 84 16.47 -0.81 -10.85
CA ARG A 84 15.53 0.26 -11.26
C ARG A 84 14.12 0.09 -10.68
N THR A 85 13.92 -0.86 -9.77
CA THR A 85 12.67 -1.07 -9.06
C THR A 85 12.59 -0.12 -7.87
N ARG A 86 11.51 0.66 -7.78
CA ARG A 86 11.17 1.47 -6.60
C ARG A 86 10.21 0.69 -5.71
N VAL A 87 10.52 0.56 -4.43
CA VAL A 87 9.73 -0.22 -3.46
C VAL A 87 9.12 0.71 -2.41
N TYR A 88 7.80 0.70 -2.27
CA TYR A 88 7.05 1.54 -1.34
C TYR A 88 6.42 0.69 -0.24
N PHE A 89 6.56 1.14 1.00
CA PHE A 89 6.09 0.44 2.20
C PHE A 89 4.72 0.96 2.66
N ASP A 90 3.92 0.08 3.25
CA ASP A 90 2.62 0.40 3.81
C ASP A 90 2.69 1.45 4.93
N ALA A 91 1.98 2.57 4.75
CA ALA A 91 1.77 3.59 5.77
C ALA A 91 0.28 3.80 6.11
N GLY A 92 -0.61 2.90 5.68
CA GLY A 92 -2.05 3.04 5.88
C GLY A 92 -2.62 4.27 5.19
N HIS A 93 -3.36 5.11 5.92
CA HIS A 93 -3.99 6.32 5.39
C HIS A 93 -4.23 7.37 6.48
N SER A 94 -4.58 8.60 6.06
CA SER A 94 -4.75 9.78 6.91
C SER A 94 -5.83 9.67 7.99
N GLY A 95 -6.74 8.70 7.87
CA GLY A 95 -7.81 8.44 8.82
C GLY A 95 -7.54 7.33 9.83
N TRP A 96 -6.32 6.77 9.88
CA TRP A 96 -6.04 5.57 10.68
C TRP A 96 -4.93 5.75 11.73
N LEU A 97 -3.69 5.93 11.30
CA LEU A 97 -2.55 6.09 12.21
C LEU A 97 -2.11 7.55 12.23
N GLU A 98 -1.77 8.06 13.41
CA GLU A 98 -1.08 9.34 13.50
C GLU A 98 0.30 9.27 12.81
N PRO A 99 0.77 10.34 12.16
CA PRO A 99 2.01 10.30 11.37
C PRO A 99 3.24 9.76 12.12
N ASP A 100 3.44 10.19 13.37
CA ASP A 100 4.56 9.73 14.21
C ASP A 100 4.47 8.24 14.53
N ARG A 101 3.25 7.73 14.69
CA ARG A 101 3.01 6.31 14.97
C ARG A 101 3.32 5.47 13.73
N ALA A 102 2.83 5.88 12.56
CA ALA A 102 3.16 5.22 11.30
C ALA A 102 4.68 5.23 11.05
N ALA A 103 5.33 6.38 11.22
CA ALA A 103 6.79 6.51 11.10
C ALA A 103 7.54 5.57 12.06
N ALA A 104 7.08 5.40 13.29
CA ALA A 104 7.70 4.49 14.26
C ALA A 104 7.62 3.01 13.84
N LEU A 105 6.52 2.58 13.21
CA LEU A 105 6.38 1.22 12.67
C LEU A 105 7.24 1.05 11.41
N LEU A 106 7.23 2.03 10.51
CA LEU A 106 8.05 2.05 9.29
C LEU A 106 9.56 1.99 9.59
N ARG A 107 10.03 2.65 10.66
CA ARG A 107 11.44 2.53 11.12
C ARG A 107 11.80 1.12 11.53
N GLN A 108 10.89 0.43 12.22
CA GLN A 108 11.07 -0.97 12.62
C GLN A 108 11.06 -1.90 11.41
N ALA A 109 10.17 -1.65 10.43
CA ALA A 109 10.10 -2.38 9.15
C ALA A 109 11.22 -2.03 8.16
N GLY A 110 12.11 -1.10 8.50
CA GLY A 110 13.26 -0.76 7.68
C GLY A 110 12.96 0.01 6.39
N ALA A 111 11.79 0.65 6.29
CA ALA A 111 11.35 1.35 5.09
C ALA A 111 12.38 2.37 4.58
N ALA A 112 12.94 3.20 5.47
CA ALA A 112 13.96 4.20 5.12
C ALA A 112 15.33 3.61 4.75
N ARG A 113 15.61 2.36 5.13
CA ARG A 113 16.90 1.68 4.88
C ARG A 113 16.86 0.82 3.62
N ALA A 114 15.70 0.24 3.31
CA ALA A 114 15.56 -0.76 2.26
C ALA A 114 14.61 -0.36 1.12
N GLY A 115 13.77 0.66 1.29
CA GLY A 115 12.79 1.10 0.30
C GLY A 115 13.16 2.38 -0.44
N ASP A 116 12.17 2.92 -1.14
CA ASP A 116 12.19 4.22 -1.83
C ASP A 116 11.15 5.19 -1.25
N GLY A 117 10.39 4.73 -0.24
CA GLY A 117 9.38 5.53 0.40
C GLY A 117 8.22 4.72 0.95
N ILE A 118 7.06 5.37 1.00
CA ILE A 118 5.81 4.81 1.52
C ILE A 118 4.70 4.85 0.47
N PHE A 119 3.64 4.08 0.68
CA PHE A 119 2.36 4.34 0.01
C PHE A 119 1.27 4.61 1.04
N THR A 120 0.22 5.31 0.60
CA THR A 120 -0.97 5.55 1.41
C THR A 120 -2.25 5.30 0.61
N ASN A 121 -3.35 5.13 1.34
CA ASN A 121 -4.72 5.06 0.83
C ASN A 121 -5.06 3.85 -0.06
N VAL A 122 -4.20 2.84 -0.15
CA VAL A 122 -4.45 1.65 -0.97
C VAL A 122 -5.79 1.04 -0.57
N SER A 123 -6.66 0.83 -1.56
CA SER A 123 -8.04 0.35 -1.38
C SER A 123 -8.97 1.24 -0.54
N HIS A 124 -8.56 2.44 -0.16
CA HIS A 124 -9.37 3.37 0.63
C HIS A 124 -9.78 4.62 -0.19
N PHE A 125 -10.44 5.57 0.47
CA PHE A 125 -11.20 6.64 -0.20
C PHE A 125 -10.79 8.05 0.23
N HIS A 126 -9.76 8.23 1.06
CA HIS A 126 -9.40 9.57 1.56
C HIS A 126 -8.97 10.50 0.43
N ARG A 127 -9.32 11.79 0.53
CA ARG A 127 -9.04 12.75 -0.53
C ARG A 127 -7.54 12.86 -0.74
N THR A 128 -7.14 13.05 -1.99
CA THR A 128 -5.71 13.17 -2.36
C THR A 128 -4.97 14.27 -1.59
N ALA A 129 -5.66 15.36 -1.22
CA ALA A 129 -5.07 16.44 -0.42
C ALA A 129 -4.73 15.98 1.01
N ASP A 130 -5.66 15.26 1.65
CA ASP A 130 -5.48 14.73 3.01
C ASP A 130 -4.35 13.69 3.03
N GLU A 131 -4.33 12.79 2.05
CA GLU A 131 -3.30 11.77 1.91
C GLU A 131 -1.93 12.35 1.56
N THR A 132 -1.87 13.39 0.72
CA THR A 132 -0.60 14.07 0.41
C THR A 132 -0.03 14.77 1.65
N ALA A 133 -0.88 15.39 2.47
CA ALA A 133 -0.44 16.01 3.72
C ALA A 133 0.02 14.96 4.73
N TYR A 134 -0.75 13.89 4.90
CA TYR A 134 -0.41 12.76 5.77
C TYR A 134 0.90 12.09 5.36
N ALA A 135 1.06 11.74 4.08
CA ALA A 135 2.27 11.08 3.58
C ALA A 135 3.53 11.93 3.84
N ARG A 136 3.45 13.26 3.66
CA ARG A 136 4.55 14.17 3.99
C ARG A 136 4.87 14.17 5.48
N ALA A 137 3.86 14.27 6.33
CA ALA A 137 4.06 14.24 7.78
C ALA A 137 4.70 12.92 8.24
N VAL A 138 4.25 11.78 7.71
CA VAL A 138 4.84 10.46 7.99
C VAL A 138 6.30 10.43 7.54
N LEU A 139 6.56 10.90 6.33
CA LEU A 139 7.89 10.93 5.73
C LEU A 139 8.85 11.90 6.45
N ASP A 140 8.36 13.01 6.98
CA ASP A 140 9.14 13.95 7.81
C ASP A 140 9.48 13.31 9.16
N ALA A 141 8.51 12.67 9.81
CA ALA A 141 8.72 11.94 11.06
C ALA A 141 9.60 10.68 10.90
N LEU A 142 9.52 10.00 9.76
CA LEU A 142 10.34 8.82 9.43
C LEU A 142 11.82 9.20 9.33
N GLY A 143 12.11 10.38 8.76
CA GLY A 143 13.46 10.81 8.41
C GLY A 143 14.06 9.92 7.31
N GLY A 144 15.40 9.84 7.26
CA GLY A 144 16.12 9.03 6.28
C GLY A 144 16.63 9.83 5.07
N PRO A 145 16.99 9.14 3.97
CA PRO A 145 17.55 9.80 2.79
C PRO A 145 16.57 10.82 2.18
N PRO A 146 17.07 11.93 1.62
CA PRO A 146 16.22 12.98 1.04
C PRO A 146 15.39 12.51 -0.17
N GLY A 147 15.73 11.35 -0.76
CA GLY A 147 15.02 10.76 -1.89
C GLY A 147 13.78 9.95 -1.54
N LEU A 148 13.42 9.78 -0.26
CA LEU A 148 12.20 9.07 0.12
C LEU A 148 10.95 9.87 -0.27
N GLY A 149 10.09 9.25 -1.07
CA GLY A 149 8.82 9.81 -1.53
C GLY A 149 7.60 8.97 -1.16
N ALA A 150 6.45 9.33 -1.70
CA ALA A 150 5.20 8.62 -1.46
C ALA A 150 4.41 8.35 -2.74
N VAL A 151 3.72 7.22 -2.75
CA VAL A 151 2.67 6.89 -3.71
C VAL A 151 1.31 7.02 -3.01
N VAL A 152 0.32 7.63 -3.65
CA VAL A 152 -1.04 7.69 -3.12
C VAL A 152 -1.97 6.92 -4.06
N ASP A 153 -2.75 5.98 -3.50
CA ASP A 153 -3.83 5.35 -4.24
C ASP A 153 -4.99 6.36 -4.40
N THR A 154 -5.36 6.58 -5.65
CA THR A 154 -6.40 7.53 -6.10
C THR A 154 -7.49 6.82 -6.89
N SER A 155 -7.53 5.49 -6.82
CA SER A 155 -8.48 4.64 -7.55
C SER A 155 -9.94 5.04 -7.34
N ARG A 156 -10.35 5.31 -6.09
CA ARG A 156 -11.77 5.48 -5.72
C ARG A 156 -12.04 6.70 -4.83
N ASN A 157 -11.11 7.66 -4.78
CA ASN A 157 -11.15 8.74 -3.78
C ASN A 157 -11.74 10.08 -4.27
N GLY A 158 -12.38 10.14 -5.44
CA GLY A 158 -12.88 11.38 -6.04
C GLY A 158 -13.91 12.12 -5.19
N ASN A 159 -14.76 11.38 -4.48
CA ASN A 159 -15.75 11.93 -3.53
C ASN A 159 -15.27 11.89 -2.06
N GLY A 160 -14.00 11.59 -1.83
CA GLY A 160 -13.43 11.41 -0.49
C GLY A 160 -13.96 10.18 0.25
N ALA A 161 -13.59 10.05 1.52
CA ALA A 161 -14.07 8.96 2.37
C ALA A 161 -15.53 9.20 2.79
N PRO A 162 -16.35 8.14 2.92
CA PRO A 162 -17.72 8.30 3.39
C PRO A 162 -17.74 8.73 4.85
N PRO A 163 -18.79 9.45 5.29
CA PRO A 163 -19.00 9.75 6.71
C PRO A 163 -18.96 8.48 7.55
N GLY A 164 -18.33 8.54 8.73
CA GLY A 164 -18.22 7.40 9.64
C GLY A 164 -17.15 6.36 9.25
N GLY A 165 -16.39 6.56 8.16
CA GLY A 165 -15.22 5.75 7.85
C GLY A 165 -15.54 4.36 7.28
N ALA A 166 -16.69 4.18 6.62
CA ALA A 166 -17.00 2.93 5.94
C ALA A 166 -15.97 2.66 4.82
N TRP A 167 -15.29 1.53 4.89
CA TRP A 167 -14.25 1.16 3.93
C TRP A 167 -14.68 0.02 2.99
N CYS A 168 -15.65 -0.80 3.38
CA CYS A 168 -16.01 -1.98 2.62
C CYS A 168 -17.19 -1.69 1.67
N ASP A 169 -16.89 -1.57 0.38
CA ASP A 169 -17.85 -1.30 -0.71
C ASP A 169 -18.83 -0.13 -0.46
N PRO A 170 -18.39 1.06 0.03
CA PRO A 170 -19.31 2.16 0.29
C PRO A 170 -19.89 2.73 -1.01
N ALA A 171 -21.17 3.10 -0.99
CA ALA A 171 -21.83 3.77 -2.10
C ALA A 171 -21.41 5.25 -2.25
N GLY A 172 -21.71 5.83 -3.42
CA GLY A 172 -21.48 7.25 -3.71
C GLY A 172 -20.01 7.67 -3.75
N ARG A 173 -19.10 6.71 -3.99
CA ARG A 173 -17.69 6.99 -4.23
C ARG A 173 -17.49 7.30 -5.72
N ALA A 174 -16.40 7.98 -6.04
CA ALA A 174 -16.06 8.33 -7.42
C ALA A 174 -14.61 7.98 -7.72
N LEU A 175 -14.29 7.72 -8.99
CA LEU A 175 -12.90 7.63 -9.45
C LEU A 175 -12.14 8.91 -9.07
N GLY A 176 -10.90 8.76 -8.60
CA GLY A 176 -10.01 9.87 -8.36
C GLY A 176 -9.16 10.22 -9.57
N THR A 177 -8.06 10.94 -9.33
CA THR A 177 -7.09 11.31 -10.36
C THR A 177 -6.56 10.05 -11.08
N PRO A 178 -6.57 9.99 -12.42
CA PRO A 178 -5.94 8.87 -13.14
C PRO A 178 -4.44 8.73 -12.83
N PRO A 179 -3.86 7.53 -12.99
CA PRO A 179 -2.46 7.29 -12.65
C PRO A 179 -1.48 8.27 -13.34
N THR A 180 -0.60 8.90 -12.57
CA THR A 180 0.39 9.86 -13.06
C THR A 180 1.62 9.93 -12.16
N LEU A 181 2.80 10.08 -12.77
CA LEU A 181 4.05 10.41 -12.09
C LEU A 181 4.27 11.94 -11.99
N ARG A 182 3.43 12.73 -12.68
CA ARG A 182 3.49 14.19 -12.70
C ARG A 182 2.46 14.73 -11.73
N THR A 183 2.72 14.54 -10.44
CA THR A 183 1.81 14.96 -9.35
C THR A 183 1.83 16.47 -9.12
N GLY A 184 2.96 17.12 -9.44
CA GLY A 184 3.20 18.53 -9.10
C GLY A 184 3.38 18.77 -7.60
N GLN A 185 3.48 17.69 -6.81
CA GLN A 185 3.52 17.73 -5.36
C GLN A 185 4.89 17.25 -4.88
N ALA A 186 5.59 18.10 -4.12
CA ALA A 186 6.88 17.72 -3.52
C ALA A 186 6.73 16.43 -2.68
N ARG A 187 7.68 15.51 -2.83
CA ARG A 187 7.75 14.19 -2.17
C ARG A 187 6.60 13.22 -2.49
N ILE A 188 5.73 13.54 -3.45
CA ILE A 188 4.73 12.59 -3.94
C ILE A 188 5.16 12.12 -5.33
N ASP A 189 5.68 10.90 -5.39
CA ASP A 189 6.23 10.30 -6.60
C ASP A 189 5.14 9.94 -7.62
N ALA A 190 3.97 9.49 -7.15
CA ALA A 190 2.89 9.10 -8.04
C ALA A 190 1.51 9.17 -7.38
N TYR A 191 0.51 9.45 -8.21
CA TYR A 191 -0.85 9.01 -7.99
C TYR A 191 -1.05 7.74 -8.81
N LEU A 192 -1.49 6.67 -8.18
CA LEU A 192 -1.73 5.38 -8.84
C LEU A 192 -3.16 4.92 -8.54
N TRP A 193 -3.68 4.02 -9.39
CA TRP A 193 -4.83 3.20 -9.04
C TRP A 193 -4.26 1.85 -8.63
N VAL A 194 -4.04 1.68 -7.33
CA VAL A 194 -3.48 0.43 -6.79
C VAL A 194 -4.59 -0.59 -6.64
N LYS A 195 -5.67 -0.22 -5.94
CA LYS A 195 -6.93 -0.95 -6.04
C LYS A 195 -7.53 -0.76 -7.42
N LEU A 196 -8.07 -1.84 -7.99
CA LEU A 196 -8.71 -1.83 -9.29
C LEU A 196 -10.19 -1.41 -9.12
N PRO A 197 -10.62 -0.27 -9.69
CA PRO A 197 -12.00 0.18 -9.60
C PRO A 197 -12.99 -0.87 -10.15
N GLY A 198 -14.00 -1.20 -9.36
CA GLY A 198 -14.99 -2.23 -9.68
C GLY A 198 -14.77 -3.58 -9.00
N GLU A 199 -13.59 -3.82 -8.42
CA GLU A 199 -13.39 -4.99 -7.57
C GLU A 199 -13.95 -4.78 -6.17
N SER A 200 -14.75 -5.75 -5.70
CA SER A 200 -15.29 -5.79 -4.34
C SER A 200 -14.18 -5.78 -3.27
N ASP A 201 -14.45 -5.12 -2.15
CA ASP A 201 -13.66 -5.14 -0.93
C ASP A 201 -14.01 -6.35 -0.04
N GLY A 202 -15.17 -6.97 -0.27
CA GLY A 202 -15.60 -8.19 0.43
C GLY A 202 -17.04 -8.16 0.97
N CYS A 203 -17.74 -7.02 0.88
CA CYS A 203 -19.07 -6.87 1.48
C CYS A 203 -20.21 -7.09 0.50
N THR A 204 -20.00 -6.75 -0.76
CA THR A 204 -20.99 -6.93 -1.84
C THR A 204 -20.77 -8.22 -2.62
N ALA A 205 -19.52 -8.69 -2.69
CA ALA A 205 -19.10 -9.96 -3.27
C ALA A 205 -17.77 -10.41 -2.64
N ALA A 206 -17.27 -11.61 -2.98
CA ALA A 206 -15.95 -12.05 -2.54
C ALA A 206 -14.87 -11.01 -2.91
N PRO A 207 -13.88 -10.73 -2.05
CA PRO A 207 -12.85 -9.73 -2.31
C PRO A 207 -12.15 -9.96 -3.66
N GLY A 208 -11.96 -8.89 -4.43
CA GLY A 208 -11.37 -8.96 -5.77
C GLY A 208 -12.34 -9.35 -6.89
N THR A 209 -13.59 -9.70 -6.57
CA THR A 209 -14.60 -9.98 -7.60
C THR A 209 -14.97 -8.69 -8.32
N PHE A 210 -14.81 -8.67 -9.64
CA PHE A 210 -15.17 -7.52 -10.48
C PHE A 210 -16.69 -7.43 -10.70
N SER A 211 -17.25 -6.24 -10.47
CA SER A 211 -18.62 -5.87 -10.86
C SER A 211 -18.60 -4.70 -11.86
N PRO A 212 -19.14 -4.90 -13.07
CA PRO A 212 -19.34 -3.81 -14.02
C PRO A 212 -20.21 -2.68 -13.47
N GLU A 213 -21.22 -3.00 -12.66
CA GLU A 213 -22.13 -2.04 -12.04
C GLU A 213 -21.41 -1.16 -11.02
N ALA A 214 -20.58 -1.76 -10.16
CA ALA A 214 -19.77 -1.03 -9.20
C ALA A 214 -18.74 -0.12 -9.89
N ALA A 215 -18.10 -0.62 -10.96
CA ALA A 215 -17.20 0.18 -11.78
C ALA A 215 -17.93 1.38 -12.42
N TYR A 216 -19.11 1.14 -12.98
CA TYR A 216 -19.93 2.20 -13.59
C TYR A 216 -20.40 3.23 -12.55
N ALA A 217 -20.76 2.80 -11.34
CA ALA A 217 -21.12 3.70 -10.25
C ALA A 217 -19.96 4.65 -9.89
N LEU A 218 -18.72 4.14 -9.80
CA LEU A 218 -17.53 4.98 -9.55
C LEU A 218 -17.28 6.02 -10.65
N VAL A 219 -17.63 5.74 -11.90
CA VAL A 219 -17.53 6.71 -13.00
C VAL A 219 -18.59 7.81 -12.87
N ARG A 220 -19.77 7.47 -12.34
CA ARG A 220 -20.92 8.39 -12.24
C ARG A 220 -20.87 9.27 -10.99
N GLY A 221 -20.25 8.80 -9.92
CA GLY A 221 -20.13 9.49 -8.63
C GLY A 221 -21.38 9.36 -7.78
#